data_AF-A0A7X2LW07-F1
#
_entry.id   AF-A0A7X2LW07-F1
#
_cell.length_a   1.000
_cell.length_b   1.000
_cell.length_c   1.000
_cell.angle_alpha   90.00
_cell.angle_beta   90.00
_cell.angle_gamma   90.00
#
_symmetry.space_group_name_H-M   'P 1'
#
loop_
_entity.id
_entity.type
_entity.pdbx_description
1 polymer ?
#
loop_
_entity_poly.entity_id
_entity_poly.type
_entity_poly.pdbx_seq_one_letter_code
_entity_poly.pdbx_strand_id
1 'polypeptide(L)'
;MGYRDDFYKKENIIGYTGDLSDIKFTVYFADAGGLNPRTVEVNGKQQVLVSFGRITQDHPHKNNIGRGKVHEAYSYSIFNDGDQAKECVYGRKELKAIGMKEKGGDDEHLSFHTSRNRFEEVTAGNIEILATAIKRFPNAKDKV
;
A
#
# COMPACT_ATOMS: atom_id res chain seq x y z
N MET A 1 -2.87 2.74 21.60
CA MET A 1 -2.22 2.08 20.46
C MET A 1 -3.06 2.37 19.23
N GLY A 2 -2.44 2.88 18.18
CA GLY A 2 -3.07 3.13 16.88
C GLY A 2 -3.19 1.86 16.05
N TYR A 3 -3.99 1.93 14.99
CA TYR A 3 -4.26 0.79 14.13
C TYR A 3 -3.00 0.40 13.34
N ARG A 4 -2.48 -0.81 13.58
CA ARG A 4 -1.28 -1.33 12.90
C ARG A 4 -0.06 -0.40 12.99
N ASP A 5 0.22 0.13 14.19
CA ASP A 5 1.41 0.95 14.47
C ASP A 5 2.73 0.18 14.25
N ASP A 6 2.68 -1.15 14.23
CA ASP A 6 3.79 -2.04 13.84
C ASP A 6 4.17 -1.92 12.36
N PHE A 7 3.21 -1.49 11.52
CA PHE A 7 3.34 -1.41 10.07
C PHE A 7 3.35 0.03 9.53
N TYR A 8 2.49 0.92 10.04
CA TYR A 8 2.46 2.33 9.63
C TYR A 8 3.55 3.13 10.35
N LYS A 9 4.79 2.84 9.96
CA LYS A 9 6.01 3.45 10.46
C LYS A 9 6.82 4.04 9.31
N LYS A 10 7.72 4.96 9.63
CA LYS A 10 8.48 5.75 8.65
C LYS A 10 9.30 4.85 7.73
N GLU A 11 9.82 3.76 8.27
CA GLU A 11 10.69 2.79 7.59
C GLU A 11 9.97 1.99 6.50
N ASN A 12 8.64 1.91 6.59
CA ASN A 12 7.82 1.16 5.64
C ASN A 12 7.28 2.05 4.51
N ILE A 13 7.53 3.36 4.52
CA ILE A 13 7.10 4.26 3.44
C ILE A 13 7.92 3.94 2.19
N ILE A 14 7.24 3.71 1.06
CA ILE A 14 7.91 3.49 -0.23
C ILE A 14 7.79 4.69 -1.17
N GLY A 15 6.79 5.54 -0.95
CA GLY A 15 6.55 6.72 -1.79
C GLY A 15 5.14 7.25 -1.64
N TYR A 16 4.74 8.10 -2.58
CA TYR A 16 3.46 8.80 -2.54
C TYR A 16 2.93 9.10 -3.95
N THR A 17 1.66 9.48 -4.03
CA THR A 17 1.08 10.11 -5.23
C THR A 17 0.36 11.39 -4.83
N GLY A 18 0.41 12.41 -5.68
CA GLY A 18 -0.22 13.71 -5.43
C GLY A 18 0.79 14.80 -5.09
N ASP A 19 0.31 15.88 -4.49
CA ASP A 19 1.11 17.09 -4.26
C ASP A 19 1.53 17.19 -2.79
N LEU A 20 2.84 17.35 -2.54
CA LEU A 20 3.40 17.52 -1.18
C LEU A 20 3.37 18.96 -0.68
N SER A 21 3.16 19.94 -1.55
CA SER A 21 3.03 21.35 -1.15
C SER A 21 1.72 21.61 -0.39
N ASP A 22 0.77 20.68 -0.50
CA ASP A 22 -0.51 20.66 0.21
C ASP A 22 -0.77 19.27 0.82
N ILE A 23 -1.89 19.08 1.51
CA ILE A 23 -2.32 17.81 2.11
C ILE A 23 -2.97 16.87 1.08
N LYS A 24 -2.68 17.05 -0.21
CA LYS A 24 -3.35 16.38 -1.34
C LYS A 24 -2.54 15.20 -1.87
N PHE A 25 -2.09 14.35 -0.96
CA PHE A 25 -1.31 13.17 -1.31
C PHE A 25 -1.79 11.90 -0.62
N THR A 26 -1.48 10.77 -1.25
CA THR A 26 -1.62 9.43 -0.66
C THR A 26 -0.23 8.87 -0.43
N VAL A 27 0.05 8.40 0.79
CA VAL A 27 1.32 7.76 1.16
C VAL A 27 1.17 6.26 1.06
N TYR A 28 2.12 5.59 0.41
CA TYR A 28 2.16 4.14 0.23
C TYR A 28 3.20 3.50 1.13
N PHE A 29 2.87 2.33 1.65
CA PHE A 29 3.68 1.57 2.58
C PHE A 29 3.81 0.13 2.10
N ALA A 30 5.00 -0.45 2.23
CA ALA A 30 5.23 -1.88 2.02
C ALA A 30 6.32 -2.42 2.97
N ASP A 31 6.20 -3.68 3.36
CA ASP A 31 7.13 -4.36 4.25
C ASP A 31 7.16 -5.86 3.93
N ALA A 32 8.34 -6.38 3.53
CA ALA A 32 8.57 -7.80 3.27
C ALA A 32 9.19 -8.55 4.47
N GLY A 33 9.32 -7.88 5.64
CA GLY A 33 9.88 -8.44 6.88
C GLY A 33 11.40 -8.36 7.00
N GLY A 34 12.09 -7.74 6.04
CA GLY A 34 13.54 -7.51 6.09
C GLY A 34 14.34 -8.79 6.31
N LEU A 35 15.14 -8.83 7.38
CA LEU A 35 15.95 -10.01 7.74
C LEU A 35 15.13 -11.18 8.33
N ASN A 36 13.88 -10.93 8.72
CA ASN A 36 12.98 -11.94 9.27
C ASN A 36 11.66 -11.97 8.48
N PRO A 37 11.70 -12.33 7.19
CA PRO A 37 10.51 -12.36 6.36
C PRO A 37 9.52 -13.40 6.90
N ARG A 38 8.24 -13.05 6.93
CA ARG A 38 7.19 -14.05 7.19
C ARG A 38 6.94 -14.83 5.91
N THR A 39 6.91 -16.15 6.01
CA THR A 39 6.62 -17.03 4.87
C THR A 39 5.38 -17.87 5.11
N VAL A 40 4.77 -18.34 4.01
CA VAL A 40 3.72 -19.36 4.02
C VAL A 40 4.01 -20.40 2.95
N GLU A 41 3.65 -21.66 3.23
CA GLU A 41 3.76 -22.73 2.24
C GLU A 41 2.58 -22.71 1.27
N VAL A 42 2.88 -22.74 -0.03
CA VAL A 42 1.92 -22.77 -1.13
C VAL A 42 2.42 -23.75 -2.17
N ASN A 43 1.63 -24.79 -2.47
CA ASN A 43 2.01 -25.83 -3.44
C ASN A 43 3.42 -26.41 -3.19
N GLY A 44 3.77 -26.65 -1.92
CA GLY A 44 5.09 -27.19 -1.54
C GLY A 44 6.27 -26.20 -1.66
N LYS A 45 6.00 -24.92 -1.92
CA LYS A 45 7.02 -23.85 -1.97
C LYS A 45 6.77 -22.81 -0.89
N GLN A 46 7.84 -22.30 -0.28
CA GLN A 46 7.75 -21.18 0.65
C GLN A 46 7.62 -19.87 -0.12
N GLN A 47 6.59 -19.08 0.21
CA GLN A 47 6.33 -17.77 -0.36
C GLN A 47 6.50 -16.70 0.73
N VAL A 48 7.25 -15.64 0.45
CA VAL A 48 7.36 -14.47 1.34
C VAL A 48 6.05 -13.69 1.29
N LEU A 49 5.60 -13.20 2.44
CA LEU A 49 4.45 -12.32 2.53
C LEU A 49 4.89 -10.87 2.65
N VAL A 50 4.46 -10.05 1.70
CA VAL A 50 4.63 -8.61 1.69
C VAL A 50 3.38 -7.98 2.27
N SER A 51 3.52 -7.26 3.38
CA SER A 51 2.46 -6.37 3.90
C SER A 51 2.48 -5.06 3.12
N PHE A 52 1.32 -4.52 2.78
CA PHE A 52 1.20 -3.24 2.10
C PHE A 52 -0.05 -2.50 2.52
N GLY A 53 -0.03 -1.18 2.37
CA GLY A 53 -1.14 -0.32 2.74
C GLY A 53 -0.89 1.12 2.31
N ARG A 54 -1.87 1.98 2.57
CA ARG A 54 -1.76 3.40 2.24
C ARG A 54 -2.47 4.28 3.27
N ILE A 55 -2.12 5.56 3.29
CA ILE A 55 -2.83 6.62 4.00
C ILE A 55 -3.19 7.70 2.98
N THR A 56 -4.48 7.90 2.75
CA THR A 56 -4.98 8.97 1.87
C THR A 56 -5.21 10.23 2.70
N GLN A 57 -4.53 11.34 2.42
CA GLN A 57 -4.68 12.56 3.21
C GLN A 57 -5.90 13.40 2.81
N ASP A 58 -6.23 13.42 1.52
CA ASP A 58 -7.38 14.14 0.97
C ASP A 58 -7.99 13.40 -0.23
N HIS A 59 -9.32 13.45 -0.35
CA HIS A 59 -10.06 12.84 -1.44
C HIS A 59 -11.49 13.42 -1.52
N PRO A 60 -12.07 13.63 -2.73
CA PRO A 60 -13.45 14.13 -2.87
C PRO A 60 -14.51 13.31 -2.13
N HIS A 61 -14.30 11.99 -2.05
CA HIS A 61 -15.12 11.08 -1.25
C HIS A 61 -14.48 10.84 0.13
N LYS A 62 -15.11 11.34 1.20
CA LYS A 62 -14.56 11.31 2.57
C LYS A 62 -14.25 9.91 3.11
N ASN A 63 -14.98 8.89 2.66
CA ASN A 63 -14.74 7.48 3.00
C ASN A 63 -13.42 6.92 2.41
N ASN A 64 -12.77 7.65 1.51
CA ASN A 64 -11.46 7.29 0.97
C ASN A 64 -10.31 7.92 1.74
N ILE A 65 -10.58 8.91 2.60
CA ILE A 65 -9.59 9.57 3.44
C ILE A 65 -9.23 8.68 4.64
N GLY A 66 -7.96 8.68 5.00
CA GLY A 66 -7.44 8.04 6.20
C GLY A 66 -6.62 6.78 5.94
N ARG A 67 -6.31 6.10 7.05
CA ARG A 67 -5.47 4.91 7.09
C ARG A 67 -6.23 3.72 6.52
N GLY A 68 -5.73 3.17 5.40
CA GLY A 68 -6.30 1.99 4.76
C GLY A 68 -6.18 0.75 5.63
N LYS A 69 -6.88 -0.32 5.24
CA LYS A 69 -6.61 -1.64 5.79
C LYS A 69 -5.22 -2.07 5.31
N VAL A 70 -4.42 -2.68 6.19
CA VAL A 70 -3.19 -3.36 5.78
C VAL A 70 -3.55 -4.70 5.16
N HIS A 71 -3.00 -4.93 3.97
CA HIS A 71 -3.16 -6.14 3.18
C HIS A 71 -1.83 -6.88 3.11
N GLU A 72 -1.89 -8.14 2.69
CA GLU A 72 -0.70 -8.98 2.51
C GLU A 72 -0.79 -9.60 1.12
N ALA A 73 0.32 -10.00 0.52
CA ALA A 73 0.35 -10.71 -0.77
C ALA A 73 1.72 -11.38 -0.95
N TYR A 74 1.87 -12.25 -1.94
CA TYR A 74 3.19 -12.83 -2.27
C TYR A 74 4.09 -11.81 -2.97
N SER A 75 3.48 -10.81 -3.62
CA SER A 75 4.19 -9.63 -4.09
C SER A 75 3.26 -8.41 -4.06
N TYR A 76 3.88 -7.23 -3.97
CA TYR A 76 3.24 -5.94 -4.14
C TYR A 76 4.17 -5.04 -4.93
N SER A 77 3.61 -4.28 -5.86
CA SER A 77 4.34 -3.32 -6.69
C SER A 77 3.46 -2.13 -7.00
N ILE A 78 4.08 -0.95 -7.10
CA ILE A 78 3.45 0.26 -7.63
C ILE A 78 4.36 0.83 -8.72
N PHE A 79 3.80 1.20 -9.86
CA PHE A 79 4.56 1.77 -10.98
C PHE A 79 3.73 2.78 -11.75
N ASN A 80 4.40 3.61 -12.55
CA ASN A 80 3.76 4.62 -13.39
C ASN A 80 3.42 4.05 -14.77
N ASP A 81 2.16 4.19 -15.17
CA ASP A 81 1.67 3.97 -16.54
C ASP A 81 1.12 5.31 -17.08
N GLY A 82 1.91 5.97 -17.92
CA GLY A 82 1.68 7.38 -18.25
C GLY A 82 1.75 8.26 -16.99
N ASP A 83 0.71 9.05 -16.75
CA ASP A 83 0.60 9.95 -15.59
C ASP A 83 -0.14 9.35 -14.39
N GLN A 84 -0.40 8.04 -14.43
CA GLN A 84 -1.13 7.33 -13.40
C GLN A 84 -0.24 6.31 -12.70
N ALA A 85 -0.32 6.25 -11.37
CA ALA A 85 0.27 5.14 -10.63
C ALA A 85 -0.69 3.94 -10.57
N LYS A 86 -0.18 2.74 -10.85
CA LYS A 86 -0.92 1.48 -10.74
C LYS A 86 -0.33 0.61 -9.64
N GLU A 87 -1.18 0.19 -8.71
CA GLU A 87 -0.84 -0.78 -7.69
C GLU A 87 -1.23 -2.19 -8.17
N CYS A 88 -0.26 -3.10 -8.13
CA CYS A 88 -0.43 -4.49 -8.53
C CYS A 88 0.02 -5.44 -7.42
N VAL A 89 -0.62 -6.61 -7.35
CA VAL A 89 -0.28 -7.69 -6.42
C VAL A 89 -0.29 -9.05 -7.09
N TYR A 90 0.37 -10.02 -6.45
CA TYR A 90 0.31 -11.43 -6.78
C TYR A 90 -0.01 -12.27 -5.54
N GLY A 91 -0.93 -13.25 -5.65
CA GLY A 91 -1.19 -14.24 -4.59
C GLY A 91 -2.66 -14.60 -4.31
N ARG A 92 -2.95 -15.91 -4.27
CA ARG A 92 -4.31 -16.49 -4.32
C ARG A 92 -5.28 -16.11 -3.19
N LYS A 93 -4.79 -15.91 -1.95
CA LYS A 93 -5.65 -15.73 -0.77
C LYS A 93 -6.01 -14.25 -0.53
N GLU A 94 -5.09 -13.35 -0.79
CA GLU A 94 -5.28 -11.94 -0.49
C GLU A 94 -5.83 -11.14 -1.66
N LEU A 95 -5.72 -11.63 -2.90
CA LEU A 95 -6.53 -11.16 -4.04
C LEU A 95 -8.02 -11.14 -3.70
N LYS A 96 -8.52 -12.20 -3.05
CA LYS A 96 -9.91 -12.25 -2.54
C LYS A 96 -10.17 -11.21 -1.45
N ALA A 97 -9.21 -11.01 -0.55
CA ALA A 97 -9.35 -10.07 0.56
C ALA A 97 -9.37 -8.59 0.13
N ILE A 98 -8.80 -8.27 -1.04
CA ILE A 98 -8.90 -6.96 -1.70
C ILE A 98 -10.03 -6.89 -2.75
N GLY A 99 -10.88 -7.90 -2.82
CA GLY A 99 -12.06 -7.92 -3.70
C GLY A 99 -11.75 -8.19 -5.18
N MET A 100 -10.55 -8.66 -5.52
CA MET A 100 -10.19 -9.03 -6.88
C MET A 100 -10.59 -10.48 -7.20
N LYS A 101 -11.09 -10.68 -8.41
CA LYS A 101 -11.25 -11.99 -9.04
C LYS A 101 -10.02 -12.23 -9.91
N GLU A 102 -9.44 -13.42 -9.83
CA GLU A 102 -8.37 -13.86 -10.73
C GLU A 102 -8.87 -13.73 -12.18
N LYS A 103 -8.24 -12.85 -12.95
CA LYS A 103 -8.37 -12.78 -14.41
C LYS A 103 -6.97 -12.99 -14.96
N GLY A 104 -6.66 -14.22 -15.36
CA GLY A 104 -5.30 -14.58 -15.78
C GLY A 104 -4.87 -15.97 -15.32
N GLY A 105 -3.70 -16.40 -15.75
CA GLY A 105 -3.06 -17.63 -15.26
C GLY A 105 -2.49 -17.49 -13.84
N ASP A 106 -2.00 -18.60 -13.28
CA ASP A 106 -1.47 -18.70 -11.91
C ASP A 106 -0.25 -17.78 -11.61
N ASP A 107 0.26 -17.02 -12.58
CA ASP A 107 1.48 -16.21 -12.52
C ASP A 107 1.26 -14.70 -12.82
N GLU A 108 0.01 -14.23 -12.92
CA GLU A 108 -0.26 -12.84 -13.33
C GLU A 108 -0.34 -11.85 -12.14
N HIS A 109 0.39 -10.74 -12.25
CA HIS A 109 0.25 -9.59 -11.37
C HIS A 109 -1.02 -8.79 -11.71
N LEU A 110 -1.93 -8.64 -10.74
CA LEU A 110 -3.23 -7.99 -10.95
C LEU A 110 -3.23 -6.55 -10.41
N SER A 111 -3.56 -5.61 -11.29
CA SER A 111 -3.76 -4.19 -10.95
C SER A 111 -5.07 -4.00 -10.19
N PHE A 112 -5.00 -3.63 -8.91
CA PHE A 112 -6.17 -3.49 -8.03
C PHE A 112 -6.57 -2.05 -7.73
N HIS A 113 -5.68 -1.10 -7.99
CA HIS A 113 -5.94 0.31 -7.78
C HIS A 113 -5.12 1.18 -8.74
N THR A 114 -5.73 2.27 -9.18
CA THR A 114 -5.10 3.28 -10.02
C THR A 114 -5.24 4.65 -9.36
N SER A 115 -4.13 5.32 -9.10
CA SER A 115 -4.10 6.74 -8.75
C SER A 115 -4.15 7.59 -10.01
N ARG A 116 -4.80 8.76 -9.93
CA ARG A 116 -4.82 9.74 -11.02
C ARG A 116 -3.51 10.53 -11.13
N ASN A 117 -2.63 10.39 -10.14
CA ASN A 117 -1.34 11.04 -10.08
C ASN A 117 -0.23 10.00 -10.18
N ARG A 118 0.94 10.45 -10.64
CA ARG A 118 2.16 9.65 -10.67
C ARG A 118 2.62 9.28 -9.25
N PHE A 119 3.24 8.12 -9.16
CA PHE A 119 3.98 7.67 -8.01
C PHE A 119 5.37 8.29 -8.02
N GLU A 120 5.73 8.87 -6.88
CA GLU A 120 7.04 9.43 -6.59
C GLU A 120 7.64 8.66 -5.42
N GLU A 121 8.90 8.24 -5.57
CA GLU A 121 9.61 7.48 -4.55
C GLU A 121 9.88 8.33 -3.29
N VAL A 122 9.91 7.65 -2.15
CA VAL A 122 10.39 8.27 -0.92
C VAL A 122 11.86 8.64 -1.06
N THR A 123 12.22 9.82 -0.54
CA THR A 123 13.60 10.30 -0.50
C THR A 123 13.88 10.86 0.89
N ALA A 124 15.17 11.06 1.21
CA ALA A 124 15.55 11.75 2.44
C ALA A 124 14.93 13.16 2.56
N GLY A 125 14.65 13.82 1.43
CA GLY A 125 14.07 15.16 1.40
C GLY A 125 12.56 15.22 1.67
N ASN A 126 11.81 14.14 1.40
CA ASN A 126 10.35 14.13 1.54
C ASN A 126 9.83 13.28 2.71
N ILE A 127 10.64 12.38 3.26
CA ILE A 127 10.18 11.36 4.21
C ILE A 127 9.53 11.92 5.49
N GLU A 128 10.00 13.06 6.00
CA GLU A 128 9.40 13.70 7.18
C GLU A 128 8.00 14.23 6.90
N ILE A 129 7.79 14.83 5.72
CA ILE A 129 6.49 15.31 5.26
C ILE A 129 5.53 14.12 5.16
N LEU A 130 5.97 13.03 4.54
CA LEU A 130 5.17 11.81 4.38
C LEU A 130 4.81 11.19 5.74
N ALA A 131 5.74 11.16 6.69
CA ALA A 131 5.53 10.60 8.02
C ALA A 131 4.47 11.37 8.84
N THR A 132 4.18 12.63 8.51
CA THR A 132 3.08 13.37 9.15
C THR A 132 1.71 12.70 8.94
N ALA A 133 1.53 11.96 7.85
CA ALA A 133 0.31 11.21 7.56
C ALA A 133 -0.03 10.20 8.67
N ILE A 134 1.00 9.55 9.22
CA ILE A 134 0.87 8.52 10.26
C ILE A 134 0.23 9.14 11.51
N LYS A 135 0.67 10.33 11.91
CA LYS A 135 0.17 11.04 13.09
C LYS A 135 -1.25 11.58 12.89
N ARG A 136 -1.57 12.06 11.68
CA ARG A 136 -2.89 12.63 11.35
C ARG A 136 -4.00 11.59 11.35
N PHE A 137 -3.69 10.36 10.96
CA PHE A 137 -4.66 9.27 10.87
C PHE A 137 -4.24 8.10 11.75
N PRO A 138 -4.46 8.15 13.08
CA PRO A 138 -4.02 7.11 14.01
C PRO A 138 -4.86 5.82 13.93
N ASN A 139 -6.09 5.91 13.43
CA ASN A 139 -7.03 4.80 13.36
C ASN A 139 -7.27 4.39 11.91
N ALA A 140 -7.70 3.14 11.71
CA ALA A 140 -8.23 2.70 10.41
C ALA A 140 -9.42 3.59 10.02
N LYS A 141 -9.56 3.87 8.73
CA LYS A 141 -10.77 4.53 8.23
C LYS A 141 -11.99 3.64 8.48
N ASP A 142 -13.10 4.28 8.88
CA ASP A 142 -14.35 3.56 9.10
C ASP A 142 -14.81 2.89 7.81
N LYS A 143 -15.25 1.63 7.92
CA LYS A 143 -15.99 0.99 6.83
C LYS A 143 -17.39 1.57 6.84
N VAL A 144 -17.75 2.29 5.77
CA VAL A 144 -19.14 2.62 5.46
C VAL A 144 -19.84 1.35 4.98
#